data_AF-A0A951S566-F1
#
_entry.id   AF-A0A951S566-F1
#
_cell.length_a   1.000
_cell.length_b   1.000
_cell.length_c   1.000
_cell.angle_alpha   90.00
_cell.angle_beta   90.00
_cell.angle_gamma   90.00
#
_symmetry.space_group_name_H-M   'P 1'
#
loop_
_entity.id
_entity.type
_entity.pdbx_description
1 polymer ?
#
loop_
_entity_poly.entity_id
_entity_poly.type
_entity_poly.pdbx_seq_one_letter_code
_entity_poly.pdbx_strand_id
1 'polypeptide(L)'
;MSSPYFNPFIDLQFTPTTCFLTGENLKDNVEYISVFPEWLMKRFSLREKKFKMMDSFTSVSYSDLKLPCSIKVKQAFDTLETEIEFAFENGINSLKNLNENRLLVWMSKIIYGILYHDISFELEKAKRRQDTFKISTTLQNRFSILQLYLQSIIYPVTFKNNLPCSICIVNTKYSEDVFNYKDDTVNLVFFLGMKNFGIVACLMDNGIVKNEQMEIVKKIDTAVLHPIQFEELCARYIYTNYLLQSQFKFQINLINNKVEIEFIPTEQKKALAMLWDDEMFSQVLSQYWQPWGIQKKDIIKFPNAPISFLIDEVSNEFILPESINFPF
;
A
#
# COMPACT_ATOMS: atom_id res chain seq x y z
N MET A 1 -29.09 10.03 -5.50
CA MET A 1 -29.26 9.66 -4.07
C MET A 1 -27.94 9.93 -3.39
N SER A 2 -27.91 10.72 -2.31
CA SER A 2 -26.69 10.95 -1.54
C SER A 2 -26.26 9.62 -0.91
N SER A 3 -25.00 9.24 -1.14
CA SER A 3 -24.42 8.04 -0.52
C SER A 3 -24.53 8.15 1.01
N PRO A 4 -24.95 7.11 1.74
CA PRO A 4 -24.95 7.13 3.21
C PRO A 4 -23.52 7.08 3.80
N TYR A 5 -22.49 7.11 2.95
CA TYR A 5 -21.08 7.01 3.31
C TYR A 5 -20.36 8.32 3.11
N PHE A 6 -19.53 8.67 4.07
CA PHE A 6 -18.66 9.83 4.00
C PHE A 6 -17.55 9.63 2.98
N ASN A 7 -17.42 10.58 2.04
CA ASN A 7 -16.38 10.59 1.04
C ASN A 7 -15.70 11.98 1.00
N PRO A 8 -14.51 12.14 1.60
CA PRO A 8 -13.83 13.42 1.69
C PRO A 8 -13.22 13.86 0.36
N PHE A 9 -13.09 12.97 -0.64
CA PHE A 9 -12.42 13.28 -1.92
C PHE A 9 -13.32 14.03 -2.91
N ILE A 10 -14.64 14.05 -2.69
CA ILE A 10 -15.60 14.80 -3.53
C ILE A 10 -15.52 16.29 -3.21
N ASP A 11 -15.67 16.64 -1.94
CA ASP A 11 -15.74 18.02 -1.45
C ASP A 11 -14.43 18.51 -0.80
N LEU A 12 -13.38 17.69 -0.85
CA LEU A 12 -12.07 17.97 -0.25
C LEU A 12 -12.13 18.29 1.25
N GLN A 13 -12.90 17.51 2.00
CA GLN A 13 -13.11 17.70 3.44
C GLN A 13 -12.00 17.06 4.28
N PHE A 14 -10.84 17.71 4.31
CA PHE A 14 -9.65 17.30 5.08
C PHE A 14 -9.36 18.32 6.20
N THR A 15 -10.15 18.27 7.28
CA THR A 15 -10.08 19.25 8.38
C THR A 15 -9.94 18.59 9.75
N PRO A 16 -9.30 19.26 10.73
CA PRO A 16 -9.12 18.69 12.07
C PRO A 16 -10.43 18.54 12.87
N THR A 17 -11.53 19.17 12.41
CA THR A 17 -12.83 19.16 13.09
C THR A 17 -13.81 18.14 12.52
N THR A 18 -13.40 17.36 11.53
CA THR A 18 -14.24 16.35 10.86
C THR A 18 -13.59 14.99 11.03
N CYS A 19 -14.35 13.99 11.46
CA CYS A 19 -13.85 12.62 11.51
C CYS A 19 -13.47 12.16 10.11
N PHE A 20 -12.21 11.75 9.93
CA PHE A 20 -11.70 11.33 8.62
C PHE A 20 -12.49 10.15 8.02
N LEU A 21 -13.10 9.31 8.88
CA LEU A 21 -13.79 8.09 8.44
C LEU A 21 -15.29 8.29 8.28
N THR A 22 -15.95 9.00 9.20
CA THR A 22 -17.42 9.10 9.25
C THR A 22 -17.97 10.44 8.79
N GLY A 23 -17.14 11.49 8.69
CA GLY A 23 -17.59 12.85 8.43
C GLY A 23 -18.26 13.53 9.63
N GLU A 24 -18.31 12.87 10.78
CA GLU A 24 -18.87 13.42 12.03
C GLU A 24 -18.14 14.69 12.45
N ASN A 25 -18.89 15.70 12.90
CA ASN A 25 -18.32 16.94 13.43
C ASN A 25 -17.78 16.69 14.85
N LEU A 26 -16.50 16.95 15.07
CA LEU A 26 -15.78 16.56 16.27
C LEU A 26 -15.63 17.65 17.35
N LYS A 27 -16.22 18.84 17.16
CA LYS A 27 -15.96 20.09 17.94
C LYS A 27 -15.54 19.92 19.41
N ASP A 28 -16.22 19.08 20.18
CA ASP A 28 -15.99 18.96 21.63
C ASP A 28 -15.33 17.63 22.07
N ASN A 29 -15.14 16.66 21.18
CA ASN A 29 -14.64 15.31 21.50
C ASN A 29 -13.70 14.76 20.41
N VAL A 30 -12.70 15.55 20.01
CA VAL A 30 -11.71 15.15 18.99
C VAL A 30 -10.75 14.11 19.57
N GLU A 31 -10.74 12.92 18.99
CA GLU A 31 -9.69 11.92 19.21
C GLU A 31 -8.73 11.89 18.02
N TYR A 32 -7.53 11.35 18.23
CA TYR A 32 -6.54 11.18 17.17
C TYR A 32 -6.03 9.74 17.10
N ILE A 33 -5.88 9.24 15.88
CA ILE A 33 -5.17 7.98 15.59
C ILE A 33 -3.88 8.33 14.85
N SER A 34 -2.77 7.70 15.23
CA SER A 34 -1.51 7.85 14.52
C SER A 34 -1.52 7.08 13.20
N VAL A 35 -1.02 7.71 12.13
CA VAL A 35 -0.94 7.12 10.79
C VAL A 35 -0.02 5.90 10.82
N PHE A 36 1.15 6.01 11.43
CA PHE A 36 1.97 4.85 11.77
C PHE A 36 1.63 4.38 13.19
N PRO A 37 1.53 3.06 13.43
CA PRO A 37 1.17 2.56 14.76
C PRO A 37 2.18 2.93 15.83
N GLU A 38 1.70 3.20 17.05
CA GLU A 38 2.54 3.60 18.19
C GLU A 38 3.57 2.52 18.56
N TRP A 39 3.17 1.24 18.51
CA TRP A 39 4.06 0.11 18.78
C TRP A 39 5.20 0.02 17.76
N LEU A 40 4.89 0.27 16.48
CA LEU A 40 5.85 0.26 15.39
C LEU A 40 6.84 1.43 15.52
N MET A 41 6.32 2.63 15.78
CA MET A 41 7.14 3.81 15.99
C MET A 41 8.03 3.69 17.22
N LYS A 42 7.55 3.07 18.29
CA LYS A 42 8.36 2.79 19.49
C LYS A 42 9.47 1.79 19.17
N ARG A 43 9.14 0.67 18.52
CA ARG A 43 10.09 -0.40 18.18
C ARG A 43 11.27 0.11 17.36
N PHE A 44 11.02 0.90 16.33
CA PHE A 44 12.05 1.38 15.41
C PHE A 44 12.52 2.82 15.68
N SER A 45 12.15 3.37 16.84
CA SER A 45 12.48 4.74 17.25
C SER A 45 12.16 5.78 16.18
N LEU A 46 10.94 5.70 15.61
CA LEU A 46 10.52 6.52 14.47
C LEU A 46 9.93 7.87 14.85
N ARG A 47 9.42 8.05 16.07
CA ARG A 47 8.63 9.24 16.48
C ARG A 47 9.22 10.57 15.99
N GLU A 48 10.50 10.80 16.28
CA GLU A 48 11.21 12.04 15.93
C GLU A 48 11.86 12.00 14.53
N LYS A 49 11.88 10.84 13.87
CA LYS A 49 12.38 10.73 12.50
C LYS A 49 11.45 11.46 11.54
N LYS A 50 11.99 11.91 10.41
CA LYS A 50 11.24 12.60 9.37
C LYS A 50 10.71 11.61 8.34
N PHE A 51 9.41 11.69 8.09
CA PHE A 51 8.74 11.10 6.95
C PHE A 51 8.72 12.13 5.81
N LYS A 52 9.19 11.73 4.63
CA LYS A 52 9.22 12.57 3.43
C LYS A 52 7.89 12.40 2.69
N MET A 53 7.16 13.50 2.52
CA MET A 53 5.85 13.49 1.84
C MET A 53 6.01 13.32 0.33
N MET A 54 4.90 13.14 -0.39
CA MET A 54 4.90 12.85 -1.83
C MET A 54 5.59 13.93 -2.66
N ASP A 55 5.45 15.21 -2.29
CA ASP A 55 6.09 16.33 -2.99
C ASP A 55 7.62 16.34 -2.89
N SER A 56 8.20 15.43 -2.09
CA SER A 56 9.63 15.31 -1.84
C SER A 56 10.32 16.52 -1.19
N PHE A 57 9.60 17.58 -0.88
CA PHE A 57 10.13 18.79 -0.24
C PHE A 57 9.62 18.92 1.19
N THR A 58 8.37 18.51 1.42
CA THR A 58 7.73 18.52 2.73
C THR A 58 8.20 17.32 3.53
N SER A 59 8.57 17.54 4.78
CA SER A 59 9.00 16.50 5.71
C SER A 59 8.36 16.73 7.06
N VAL A 60 7.71 15.70 7.60
CA VAL A 60 6.90 15.75 8.82
C VAL A 60 7.43 14.70 9.78
N SER A 61 7.39 14.92 11.10
CA SER A 61 7.77 13.86 12.04
C SER A 61 6.76 12.72 11.97
N TYR A 62 7.19 11.46 12.11
CA TYR A 62 6.24 10.33 12.14
C TYR A 62 5.15 10.52 13.21
N SER A 63 5.48 11.10 14.35
CA SER A 63 4.55 11.40 15.44
C SER A 63 3.46 12.41 15.07
N ASP A 64 3.69 13.27 14.08
CA ASP A 64 2.78 14.36 13.72
C ASP A 64 1.77 13.91 12.65
N LEU A 65 2.03 12.77 12.00
CA LEU A 65 1.09 12.14 11.08
C LEU A 65 -0.03 11.49 11.88
N LYS A 66 -1.12 12.23 12.09
CA LYS A 66 -2.33 11.79 12.80
C LYS A 66 -3.59 12.07 12.01
N LEU A 67 -4.65 11.32 12.31
CA LEU A 67 -5.98 11.45 11.72
C LEU A 67 -7.01 11.84 12.80
N PRO A 68 -7.81 12.91 12.59
CA PRO A 68 -8.87 13.30 13.51
C PRO A 68 -10.05 12.33 13.40
N CYS A 69 -10.52 11.80 14.52
CA CYS A 69 -11.58 10.80 14.54
C CYS A 69 -12.51 10.93 15.75
N SER A 70 -13.68 10.27 15.68
CA SER A 70 -14.55 10.12 16.85
C SER A 70 -14.11 8.94 17.72
N ILE A 71 -14.56 8.93 18.97
CA ILE A 71 -14.24 7.88 19.96
C ILE A 71 -14.56 6.48 19.41
N LYS A 72 -15.69 6.32 18.72
CA LYS A 72 -16.10 5.04 18.10
C LYS A 72 -15.06 4.55 17.09
N VAL A 73 -14.54 5.45 16.26
CA VAL A 73 -13.52 5.12 15.25
C VAL A 73 -12.20 4.80 15.92
N LYS A 74 -11.80 5.58 16.94
CA LYS A 74 -10.60 5.32 17.75
C LYS A 74 -10.59 3.90 18.32
N GLN A 75 -11.67 3.51 19.00
CA GLN A 75 -11.80 2.18 19.60
C GLN A 75 -11.71 1.04 18.58
N ALA A 76 -12.32 1.22 17.40
CA ALA A 76 -12.28 0.21 16.34
C ALA A 76 -10.85 0.00 15.80
N PHE A 77 -10.09 1.09 15.62
CA PHE A 77 -8.69 1.02 15.22
C PHE A 77 -7.77 0.52 16.34
N ASP A 78 -8.00 0.87 17.59
CA ASP A 78 -7.19 0.34 18.71
C ASP A 78 -7.29 -1.18 18.83
N THR A 79 -8.49 -1.72 18.59
CA THR A 79 -8.72 -3.16 18.51
C THR A 79 -7.93 -3.77 17.35
N LEU A 80 -7.98 -3.13 16.17
CA LEU A 80 -7.21 -3.57 15.00
C LEU A 80 -5.70 -3.53 15.26
N GLU A 81 -5.17 -2.44 15.83
CA GLU A 81 -3.75 -2.29 16.10
C GLU A 81 -3.24 -3.38 17.07
N THR A 82 -4.04 -3.75 18.08
CA THR A 82 -3.70 -4.83 19.02
C THR A 82 -3.61 -6.19 18.31
N GLU A 83 -4.55 -6.50 17.41
CA GLU A 83 -4.51 -7.75 16.63
C GLU A 83 -3.32 -7.81 15.68
N ILE A 84 -3.01 -6.70 15.01
CA ILE A 84 -1.88 -6.59 14.09
C ILE A 84 -0.56 -6.69 14.84
N GLU A 85 -0.41 -5.96 15.95
CA GLU A 85 0.78 -6.02 16.81
C GLU A 85 1.04 -7.46 17.27
N PHE A 86 0.01 -8.14 17.79
CA PHE A 86 0.11 -9.54 18.19
C PHE A 86 0.59 -10.45 17.04
N ALA A 87 -0.01 -10.31 15.85
CA ALA A 87 0.39 -11.12 14.70
C ALA A 87 1.85 -10.87 14.27
N PHE A 88 2.31 -9.62 14.35
CA PHE A 88 3.66 -9.22 13.98
C PHE A 88 4.70 -9.72 15.00
N GLU A 89 4.36 -9.70 16.29
CA GLU A 89 5.24 -10.20 17.35
C GLU A 89 5.42 -11.72 17.29
N ASN A 90 4.33 -12.45 17.03
CA ASN A 90 4.33 -13.92 16.95
C ASN A 90 4.88 -14.49 15.62
N GLY A 91 5.29 -13.62 14.69
CA GLY A 91 6.02 -13.98 13.49
C GLY A 91 5.14 -14.35 12.28
N ILE A 92 5.81 -14.71 11.18
CA ILE A 92 5.17 -14.82 9.85
C ILE A 92 3.98 -15.78 9.80
N ASN A 93 4.00 -16.88 10.55
CA ASN A 93 2.89 -17.84 10.58
C ASN A 93 1.63 -17.22 11.18
N SER A 94 1.79 -16.44 12.26
CA SER A 94 0.67 -15.70 12.85
C SER A 94 0.14 -14.64 11.88
N LEU A 95 1.03 -13.99 11.13
CA LEU A 95 0.66 -13.01 10.12
C LEU A 95 -0.07 -13.63 8.92
N LYS A 96 0.39 -14.79 8.43
CA LYS A 96 -0.27 -15.54 7.34
C LYS A 96 -1.65 -16.10 7.74
N ASN A 97 -1.86 -16.35 9.04
CA ASN A 97 -3.13 -16.82 9.59
C ASN A 97 -4.10 -15.67 9.95
N LEU A 98 -3.63 -14.42 9.95
CA LEU A 98 -4.48 -13.26 10.18
C LEU A 98 -5.50 -13.14 9.03
N ASN A 99 -6.73 -12.74 9.36
CA ASN A 99 -7.73 -12.43 8.35
C ASN A 99 -7.20 -11.32 7.43
N GLU A 100 -7.09 -11.61 6.13
CA GLU A 100 -6.55 -10.70 5.11
C GLU A 100 -7.31 -9.35 5.07
N ASN A 101 -8.61 -9.33 5.43
CA ASN A 101 -9.37 -8.08 5.58
C ASN A 101 -8.75 -7.16 6.65
N ARG A 102 -8.33 -7.72 7.78
CA ARG A 102 -7.76 -6.93 8.89
C ARG A 102 -6.45 -6.29 8.43
N LEU A 103 -5.61 -7.05 7.73
CA LEU A 103 -4.37 -6.54 7.16
C LEU A 103 -4.63 -5.47 6.09
N LEU A 104 -5.62 -5.69 5.21
CA LEU A 104 -6.00 -4.71 4.19
C LEU A 104 -6.50 -3.40 4.81
N VAL A 105 -7.36 -3.44 5.83
CA VAL A 105 -7.84 -2.25 6.54
C VAL A 105 -6.67 -1.51 7.22
N TRP A 106 -5.75 -2.24 7.85
CA TRP A 106 -4.58 -1.65 8.51
C TRP A 106 -3.65 -0.93 7.51
N MET A 107 -3.30 -1.58 6.39
CA MET A 107 -2.51 -0.94 5.33
C MET A 107 -3.25 0.24 4.70
N SER A 108 -4.55 0.10 4.47
CA SER A 108 -5.40 1.18 3.94
C SER A 108 -5.41 2.40 4.87
N LYS A 109 -5.40 2.21 6.19
CA LYS A 109 -5.30 3.32 7.17
C LYS A 109 -3.99 4.07 7.03
N ILE A 110 -2.86 3.36 6.86
CA ILE A 110 -1.55 3.99 6.69
C ILE A 110 -1.52 4.80 5.39
N ILE A 111 -1.89 4.19 4.27
CA ILE A 111 -1.93 4.85 2.95
C ILE A 111 -2.88 6.04 2.94
N TYR A 112 -4.11 5.87 3.47
CA TYR A 112 -5.07 6.97 3.60
C TYR A 112 -4.53 8.08 4.51
N GLY A 113 -3.86 7.72 5.60
CA GLY A 113 -3.24 8.67 6.50
C GLY A 113 -2.21 9.56 5.83
N ILE A 114 -1.35 8.99 5.00
CA ILE A 114 -0.37 9.76 4.22
C ILE A 114 -1.09 10.65 3.19
N LEU A 115 -2.07 10.08 2.45
CA LEU A 115 -2.91 10.83 1.50
C LEU A 115 -3.63 12.03 2.14
N TYR A 116 -4.17 11.85 3.35
CA TYR A 116 -4.84 12.90 4.10
C TYR A 116 -3.89 14.08 4.31
N HIS A 117 -2.66 13.82 4.76
CA HIS A 117 -1.65 14.86 5.01
C HIS A 117 -1.17 15.51 3.70
N ASP A 118 -0.90 14.72 2.65
CA ASP A 118 -0.53 15.25 1.34
C ASP A 118 -1.59 16.23 0.81
N ILE A 119 -2.87 15.83 0.85
CA ILE A 119 -3.97 16.67 0.37
C ILE A 119 -4.16 17.89 1.28
N SER A 120 -4.09 17.74 2.60
CA SER A 120 -4.18 18.86 3.54
C SER A 120 -3.10 19.91 3.27
N PHE A 121 -1.85 19.49 3.04
CA PHE A 121 -0.76 20.43 2.73
C PHE A 121 -0.97 21.14 1.39
N GLU A 122 -1.41 20.42 0.34
CA GLU A 122 -1.68 21.05 -0.96
C GLU A 122 -2.88 22.00 -0.91
N LEU A 123 -3.93 21.68 -0.15
CA LEU A 123 -5.06 22.59 0.09
C LEU A 123 -4.60 23.89 0.78
N GLU A 124 -3.73 23.79 1.79
CA GLU A 124 -3.16 24.97 2.44
C GLU A 124 -2.30 25.80 1.48
N LYS A 125 -1.44 25.16 0.69
CA LYS A 125 -0.60 25.84 -0.32
C LYS A 125 -1.46 26.55 -1.37
N ALA A 126 -2.47 25.88 -1.90
CA ALA A 126 -3.41 26.45 -2.87
C ALA A 126 -4.13 27.68 -2.29
N LYS A 127 -4.61 27.58 -1.04
CA LYS A 127 -5.24 28.71 -0.33
C LYS A 127 -4.30 29.91 -0.21
N ARG A 128 -3.02 29.69 0.16
CA ARG A 128 -2.02 30.77 0.25
C ARG A 128 -1.72 31.42 -1.09
N ARG A 129 -1.79 30.64 -2.19
CA ARG A 129 -1.57 31.10 -3.56
C ARG A 129 -2.82 31.67 -4.24
N GLN A 130 -3.97 31.67 -3.57
CA GLN A 130 -5.27 32.00 -4.16
C GLN A 130 -5.60 31.13 -5.40
N ASP A 131 -5.15 29.87 -5.37
CA ASP A 131 -5.36 28.88 -6.41
C ASP A 131 -6.39 27.81 -5.96
N THR A 132 -6.91 27.05 -6.92
CA THR A 132 -7.86 25.96 -6.66
C THR A 132 -7.17 24.61 -6.82
N PHE A 133 -7.02 23.88 -5.71
CA PHE A 133 -6.61 22.49 -5.75
C PHE A 133 -7.72 21.61 -6.34
N LYS A 134 -7.36 20.69 -7.24
CA LYS A 134 -8.29 19.74 -7.84
C LYS A 134 -7.64 18.36 -7.92
N ILE A 135 -8.44 17.33 -7.66
CA ILE A 135 -8.06 15.94 -7.88
C ILE A 135 -8.72 15.47 -9.18
N SER A 136 -8.01 14.70 -10.00
CA SER A 136 -8.60 14.14 -11.23
C SER A 136 -9.73 13.17 -10.90
N THR A 137 -10.74 13.04 -11.77
CA THR A 137 -11.87 12.12 -11.55
C THR A 137 -11.40 10.67 -11.37
N THR A 138 -10.34 10.27 -12.06
CA THR A 138 -9.73 8.94 -11.90
C THR A 138 -9.21 8.71 -10.48
N LEU A 139 -8.46 9.68 -9.94
CA LEU A 139 -7.93 9.58 -8.57
C LEU A 139 -9.02 9.71 -7.53
N GLN A 140 -10.00 10.61 -7.73
CA GLN A 140 -11.17 10.71 -6.86
C GLN A 140 -11.88 9.36 -6.75
N ASN A 141 -12.16 8.71 -7.88
CA ASN A 141 -12.80 7.39 -7.89
C ASN A 141 -11.96 6.35 -7.15
N ARG A 142 -10.65 6.27 -7.42
CA ARG A 142 -9.72 5.34 -6.76
C ARG A 142 -9.71 5.52 -5.24
N PHE A 143 -9.54 6.76 -4.77
CA PHE A 143 -9.49 7.06 -3.34
C PHE A 143 -10.85 6.92 -2.66
N SER A 144 -11.95 7.13 -3.38
CA SER A 144 -13.30 6.88 -2.88
C SER A 144 -13.53 5.42 -2.53
N ILE A 145 -13.02 4.47 -3.33
CA ILE A 145 -13.09 3.03 -3.01
C ILE A 145 -12.27 2.73 -1.76
N LEU A 146 -11.04 3.27 -1.67
CA LEU A 146 -10.20 3.10 -0.49
C LEU A 146 -10.92 3.57 0.78
N GLN A 147 -11.51 4.77 0.74
CA GLN A 147 -12.29 5.31 1.86
C GLN A 147 -13.47 4.42 2.25
N LEU A 148 -14.24 3.99 1.24
CA LEU A 148 -15.40 3.14 1.46
C LEU A 148 -15.00 1.80 2.08
N TYR A 149 -13.87 1.23 1.66
CA TYR A 149 -13.35 0.04 2.29
C TYR A 149 -12.82 0.28 3.70
N LEU A 150 -12.16 1.41 3.95
CA LEU A 150 -11.69 1.76 5.30
C LEU A 150 -12.86 1.87 6.29
N GLN A 151 -14.02 2.35 5.81
CA GLN A 151 -15.27 2.42 6.56
C GLN A 151 -15.83 1.02 6.95
N SER A 152 -15.36 -0.07 6.32
CA SER A 152 -15.74 -1.44 6.67
C SER A 152 -15.42 -1.81 8.13
N ILE A 153 -14.48 -1.10 8.77
CA ILE A 153 -14.11 -1.34 10.17
C ILE A 153 -15.25 -1.00 11.15
N ILE A 154 -16.22 -0.16 10.74
CA ILE A 154 -17.38 0.26 11.57
C ILE A 154 -18.74 0.12 10.88
N TYR A 155 -18.76 -0.13 9.57
CA TYR A 155 -19.97 -0.32 8.78
C TYR A 155 -19.91 -1.63 7.99
N PRO A 156 -21.05 -2.27 7.69
CA PRO A 156 -21.08 -3.51 6.92
C PRO A 156 -20.83 -3.22 5.43
N VAL A 157 -19.55 -3.16 5.06
CA VAL A 157 -19.06 -3.01 3.68
C VAL A 157 -18.42 -4.33 3.26
N THR A 158 -18.87 -4.89 2.16
CA THR A 158 -18.36 -6.16 1.61
C THR A 158 -18.02 -6.02 0.12
N PHE A 159 -17.12 -6.87 -0.36
CA PHE A 159 -16.94 -7.08 -1.79
C PHE A 159 -17.73 -8.29 -2.24
N LYS A 160 -18.34 -8.22 -3.44
CA LYS A 160 -19.15 -9.31 -3.99
C LYS A 160 -18.32 -10.58 -4.26
N ASN A 161 -17.04 -10.39 -4.61
CA ASN A 161 -16.10 -11.47 -4.93
C ASN A 161 -15.03 -11.58 -3.82
N ASN A 162 -13.78 -11.83 -4.19
CA ASN A 162 -12.65 -11.83 -3.28
C ASN A 162 -12.28 -10.41 -2.81
N LEU A 163 -11.42 -10.34 -1.80
CA LEU A 163 -10.77 -9.10 -1.39
C LEU A 163 -10.06 -8.45 -2.59
N PRO A 164 -10.22 -7.13 -2.80
CA PRO A 164 -9.72 -6.50 -4.01
C PRO A 164 -8.28 -6.05 -3.84
N CYS A 165 -7.44 -6.94 -3.34
CA CYS A 165 -6.04 -6.64 -3.07
C CYS A 165 -5.16 -7.81 -3.48
N SER A 166 -3.94 -7.47 -3.84
CA SER A 166 -2.87 -8.42 -4.06
C SER A 166 -1.91 -8.32 -2.89
N ILE A 167 -2.07 -9.20 -1.89
CA ILE A 167 -1.19 -9.27 -0.73
C ILE A 167 -0.32 -10.54 -0.83
N CYS A 168 0.98 -10.34 -0.68
CA CYS A 168 1.99 -11.38 -0.59
C CYS A 168 2.82 -11.18 0.68
N ILE A 169 2.98 -12.25 1.46
CA ILE A 169 3.77 -12.25 2.69
C ILE A 169 4.87 -13.31 2.54
N VAL A 170 6.12 -12.85 2.55
CA VAL A 170 7.31 -13.68 2.29
C VAL A 170 8.26 -13.64 3.47
N ASN A 171 9.08 -14.68 3.64
CA ASN A 171 10.19 -14.63 4.58
C ASN A 171 11.28 -13.72 4.00
N THR A 172 11.89 -12.91 4.85
CA THR A 172 12.99 -12.01 4.47
C THR A 172 14.10 -12.07 5.50
N LYS A 173 15.32 -11.76 5.07
CA LYS A 173 16.48 -11.67 5.94
C LYS A 173 16.89 -10.21 6.15
N TYR A 174 16.04 -9.46 6.87
CA TYR A 174 16.41 -8.15 7.39
C TYR A 174 17.05 -8.29 8.78
N SER A 175 17.88 -7.32 9.17
CA SER A 175 18.29 -7.20 10.57
C SER A 175 17.11 -6.76 11.43
N GLU A 176 17.16 -7.06 12.74
CA GLU A 176 16.04 -6.83 13.66
C GLU A 176 15.64 -5.34 13.77
N ASP A 177 16.58 -4.44 13.52
CA ASP A 177 16.43 -2.99 13.64
C ASP A 177 15.98 -2.32 12.33
N VAL A 178 15.87 -3.08 11.23
CA VAL A 178 15.47 -2.51 9.94
C VAL A 178 13.96 -2.35 9.86
N PHE A 179 13.56 -1.10 9.60
CA PHE A 179 12.23 -0.72 9.16
C PHE A 179 12.29 -0.26 7.72
N ASN A 180 12.02 -1.17 6.78
CA ASN A 180 12.00 -0.89 5.34
C ASN A 180 10.56 -0.71 4.87
N TYR A 181 10.03 0.51 5.05
CA TYR A 181 8.70 0.87 4.56
C TYR A 181 8.81 1.71 3.28
N LYS A 182 8.01 1.36 2.27
CA LYS A 182 7.85 2.10 1.02
C LYS A 182 6.39 2.08 0.61
N ASP A 183 5.96 3.13 -0.07
CA ASP A 183 4.61 3.22 -0.59
C ASP A 183 4.55 3.99 -1.91
N ASP A 184 3.41 3.83 -2.57
CA ASP A 184 2.93 4.74 -3.61
C ASP A 184 1.47 5.04 -3.31
N THR A 185 1.22 6.15 -2.61
CA THR A 185 -0.12 6.57 -2.20
C THR A 185 -1.06 6.81 -3.39
N VAL A 186 -0.55 7.28 -4.52
CA VAL A 186 -1.34 7.53 -5.73
C VAL A 186 -1.87 6.22 -6.29
N ASN A 187 -1.02 5.20 -6.29
CA ASN A 187 -1.29 3.89 -6.88
C ASN A 187 -1.71 2.84 -5.85
N LEU A 188 -1.91 3.26 -4.60
CA LEU A 188 -2.33 2.43 -3.48
C LEU A 188 -1.43 1.19 -3.29
N VAL A 189 -0.12 1.41 -3.30
CA VAL A 189 0.87 0.35 -3.10
C VAL A 189 1.50 0.50 -1.71
N PHE A 190 1.68 -0.62 -1.03
CA PHE A 190 2.24 -0.70 0.32
C PHE A 190 3.29 -1.79 0.37
N PHE A 191 4.50 -1.45 0.82
CA PHE A 191 5.60 -2.38 1.04
C PHE A 191 6.16 -2.22 2.45
N LEU A 192 6.39 -3.34 3.12
CA LEU A 192 7.00 -3.35 4.44
C LEU A 192 7.91 -4.56 4.60
N GLY A 193 9.21 -4.33 4.73
CA GLY A 193 10.19 -5.32 5.16
C GLY A 193 10.69 -5.01 6.56
N MET A 194 10.59 -5.97 7.48
CA MET A 194 11.20 -5.86 8.81
C MET A 194 11.27 -7.22 9.49
N LYS A 195 12.17 -7.35 10.48
CA LYS A 195 12.40 -8.60 11.22
C LYS A 195 12.68 -9.74 10.23
N ASN A 196 11.80 -10.73 10.15
CA ASN A 196 11.96 -11.93 9.33
C ASN A 196 10.88 -12.08 8.25
N PHE A 197 10.10 -11.02 7.97
CA PHE A 197 9.08 -11.07 6.93
C PHE A 197 9.01 -9.78 6.12
N GLY A 198 8.46 -9.92 4.92
CA GLY A 198 8.14 -8.84 4.01
C GLY A 198 6.67 -8.92 3.59
N ILE A 199 6.00 -7.78 3.53
CA ILE A 199 4.65 -7.61 3.00
C ILE A 199 4.77 -6.81 1.70
N VAL A 200 4.22 -7.38 0.63
CA VAL A 200 4.06 -6.72 -0.67
C VAL A 200 2.58 -6.63 -0.97
N ALA A 201 2.04 -5.41 -1.10
CA ALA A 201 0.60 -5.21 -1.27
C ALA A 201 0.27 -4.15 -2.33
N CYS A 202 -0.64 -4.51 -3.25
CA CYS A 202 -1.36 -3.55 -4.08
C CYS A 202 -2.81 -3.53 -3.62
N LEU A 203 -3.29 -2.38 -3.17
CA LEU A 203 -4.65 -2.23 -2.64
C LEU A 203 -5.59 -1.78 -3.77
N MET A 204 -6.81 -2.31 -3.79
CA MET A 204 -7.85 -1.98 -4.78
C MET A 204 -7.49 -2.38 -6.24
N ASP A 205 -6.69 -3.43 -6.42
CA ASP A 205 -6.28 -3.97 -7.73
C ASP A 205 -7.09 -5.21 -8.15
N ASN A 206 -8.09 -5.60 -7.35
CA ASN A 206 -8.95 -6.78 -7.57
C ASN A 206 -8.18 -8.12 -7.58
N GLY A 207 -7.01 -8.19 -6.94
CA GLY A 207 -6.19 -9.40 -6.85
C GLY A 207 -5.42 -9.75 -8.14
N ILE A 208 -5.42 -8.85 -9.13
CA ILE A 208 -4.84 -9.15 -10.44
C ILE A 208 -3.32 -9.17 -10.39
N VAL A 209 -2.68 -8.25 -9.66
CA VAL A 209 -1.21 -8.23 -9.57
C VAL A 209 -0.68 -9.56 -9.01
N LYS A 210 -1.31 -10.10 -7.97
CA LYS A 210 -0.95 -11.39 -7.36
C LYS A 210 -1.12 -12.54 -8.33
N ASN A 211 -2.18 -12.54 -9.13
CA ASN A 211 -2.41 -13.57 -10.15
C ASN A 211 -1.35 -13.53 -11.25
N GLU A 212 -0.98 -12.34 -11.74
CA GLU A 212 0.09 -12.17 -12.73
C GLU A 212 1.47 -12.58 -12.18
N GLN A 213 1.73 -12.30 -10.90
CA GLN A 213 3.00 -12.63 -10.24
C GLN A 213 3.01 -14.01 -9.57
N MET A 214 1.95 -14.82 -9.76
CA MET A 214 1.74 -16.07 -9.02
C MET A 214 2.88 -17.07 -9.23
N GLU A 215 3.41 -17.18 -10.44
CA GLU A 215 4.50 -18.13 -10.74
C GLU A 215 5.78 -17.78 -9.97
N ILE A 216 6.11 -16.50 -9.86
CA ILE A 216 7.26 -16.05 -9.05
C ILE A 216 7.01 -16.29 -7.57
N VAL A 217 5.81 -15.98 -7.07
CA VAL A 217 5.44 -16.21 -5.67
C VAL A 217 5.51 -17.70 -5.32
N LYS A 218 5.07 -18.59 -6.22
CA LYS A 218 5.19 -20.05 -6.02
C LYS A 218 6.63 -20.52 -5.98
N LYS A 219 7.53 -19.94 -6.79
CA LYS A 219 8.95 -20.31 -6.80
C LYS A 219 9.69 -19.82 -5.55
N ILE A 220 9.28 -18.68 -4.99
CA ILE A 220 9.75 -18.21 -3.68
C ILE A 220 9.33 -19.19 -2.58
N ASP A 221 8.08 -19.66 -2.62
CA ASP A 221 7.48 -20.59 -1.65
C ASP A 221 7.77 -20.19 -0.19
N THR A 222 8.66 -20.93 0.48
CA THR A 222 9.02 -20.76 1.89
C THR A 222 10.43 -20.17 2.06
N ALA A 223 11.14 -19.88 0.97
CA ALA A 223 12.50 -19.36 0.98
C ALA A 223 12.60 -18.05 1.76
N VAL A 224 13.72 -17.88 2.48
CA VAL A 224 14.05 -16.65 3.21
C VAL A 224 14.77 -15.70 2.26
N LEU A 225 14.04 -14.75 1.69
CA LEU A 225 14.57 -13.85 0.68
C LEU A 225 15.70 -12.97 1.22
N HIS A 226 16.76 -12.84 0.42
CA HIS A 226 17.71 -11.74 0.57
C HIS A 226 16.95 -10.40 0.34
N PRO A 227 17.26 -9.32 1.07
CA PRO A 227 16.60 -8.03 0.89
C PRO A 227 16.53 -7.55 -0.57
N ILE A 228 17.60 -7.70 -1.35
CA ILE A 228 17.57 -7.41 -2.81
C ILE A 228 16.51 -8.19 -3.60
N GLN A 229 16.23 -9.43 -3.24
CA GLN A 229 15.18 -10.26 -3.86
C GLN A 229 13.80 -9.77 -3.46
N PHE A 230 13.62 -9.38 -2.19
CA PHE A 230 12.38 -8.75 -1.73
C PHE A 230 12.12 -7.43 -2.46
N GLU A 231 13.17 -6.62 -2.67
CA GLU A 231 13.08 -5.37 -3.44
C GLU A 231 12.73 -5.61 -4.91
N GLU A 232 13.22 -6.71 -5.52
CA GLU A 232 12.78 -7.11 -6.86
C GLU A 232 11.29 -7.49 -6.87
N LEU A 233 10.81 -8.22 -5.87
CA LEU A 233 9.40 -8.59 -5.75
C LEU A 233 8.52 -7.34 -5.63
N CYS A 234 8.93 -6.36 -4.82
CA CYS A 234 8.27 -5.05 -4.73
C CYS A 234 8.24 -4.33 -6.09
N ALA A 235 9.38 -4.29 -6.80
CA ALA A 235 9.48 -3.68 -8.13
C ALA A 235 8.55 -4.35 -9.17
N ARG A 236 8.42 -5.67 -9.13
CA ARG A 236 7.48 -6.41 -9.98
C ARG A 236 6.03 -6.05 -9.67
N TYR A 237 5.65 -6.00 -8.40
CA TYR A 237 4.30 -5.65 -7.98
C TYR A 237 3.92 -4.22 -8.38
N ILE A 238 4.77 -3.23 -8.11
CA ILE A 238 4.47 -1.83 -8.45
C ILE A 238 4.40 -1.64 -9.97
N TYR A 239 5.27 -2.29 -10.74
CA TYR A 239 5.25 -2.16 -12.20
C TYR A 239 4.03 -2.85 -12.81
N THR A 240 3.68 -4.06 -12.36
CA THR A 240 2.42 -4.70 -12.79
C THR A 240 1.20 -3.86 -12.42
N ASN A 241 1.16 -3.28 -11.21
CA ASN A 241 0.08 -2.39 -10.80
C ASN A 241 0.00 -1.14 -11.69
N TYR A 242 1.13 -0.58 -12.11
CA TYR A 242 1.16 0.54 -13.07
C TYR A 242 0.53 0.17 -14.42
N LEU A 243 0.78 -1.03 -14.94
CA LEU A 243 0.19 -1.49 -16.20
C LEU A 243 -1.34 -1.68 -16.11
N LEU A 244 -1.88 -1.93 -14.91
CA LEU A 244 -3.32 -2.13 -14.68
C LEU A 244 -4.17 -0.85 -14.74
N GLN A 245 -3.59 0.32 -14.50
CA GLN A 245 -4.33 1.52 -14.10
C GLN A 245 -5.38 2.04 -15.10
N SER A 246 -5.38 1.53 -16.34
CA SER A 246 -6.34 1.87 -17.38
C SER A 246 -7.65 1.05 -17.33
N GLN A 247 -7.82 0.10 -16.40
CA GLN A 247 -8.74 -1.03 -16.61
C GLN A 247 -9.81 -1.28 -15.52
N PHE A 248 -9.98 -0.44 -14.50
CA PHE A 248 -10.98 -0.72 -13.46
C PHE A 248 -12.19 0.20 -13.49
N LYS A 249 -13.37 -0.43 -13.50
CA LYS A 249 -14.64 0.18 -13.12
C LYS A 249 -15.19 -0.61 -11.94
N PHE A 250 -15.94 0.05 -11.09
CA PHE A 250 -16.61 -0.58 -9.96
C PHE A 250 -18.05 -0.08 -9.87
N GLN A 251 -18.89 -0.88 -9.25
CA GLN A 251 -20.26 -0.57 -8.92
C GLN A 251 -20.45 -0.68 -7.41
N ILE A 252 -21.19 0.27 -6.84
CA ILE A 252 -21.58 0.27 -5.43
C ILE A 252 -23.07 -0.02 -5.37
N ASN A 253 -23.43 -1.12 -4.69
CA ASN A 253 -24.81 -1.52 -4.46
C ASN A 253 -25.15 -1.33 -2.99
N LEU A 254 -26.30 -0.73 -2.69
CA LEU A 254 -26.83 -0.62 -1.33
C LEU A 254 -27.96 -1.65 -1.16
N ILE A 255 -27.71 -2.68 -0.35
CA ILE A 255 -28.64 -3.79 -0.13
C ILE A 255 -28.84 -3.96 1.38
N ASN A 256 -30.07 -3.75 1.88
CA ASN A 256 -30.40 -3.94 3.30
C ASN A 256 -29.45 -3.22 4.28
N ASN A 257 -29.13 -1.94 4.01
CA ASN A 257 -28.15 -1.14 4.77
C ASN A 257 -26.71 -1.69 4.79
N LYS A 258 -26.39 -2.62 3.89
CA LYS A 258 -25.02 -3.05 3.62
C LYS A 258 -24.57 -2.47 2.28
N VAL A 259 -23.30 -2.11 2.21
CA VAL A 259 -22.69 -1.82 0.91
C VAL A 259 -22.01 -3.06 0.39
N GLU A 260 -22.33 -3.37 -0.84
CA GLU A 260 -21.62 -4.34 -1.65
C GLU A 260 -20.90 -3.60 -2.76
N ILE A 261 -19.58 -3.82 -2.87
CA ILE A 261 -18.75 -3.28 -3.94
C ILE A 261 -18.45 -4.42 -4.93
N GLU A 262 -18.70 -4.16 -6.21
CA GLU A 262 -18.41 -5.09 -7.30
C GLU A 262 -17.44 -4.44 -8.28
N PHE A 263 -16.28 -5.06 -8.51
CA PHE A 263 -15.39 -4.68 -9.61
C PHE A 263 -15.98 -5.20 -10.91
N ILE A 264 -16.22 -4.30 -11.86
CA ILE A 264 -16.70 -4.64 -13.19
C ILE A 264 -15.48 -5.01 -14.03
N PRO A 265 -15.38 -6.26 -14.53
CA PRO A 265 -14.34 -6.62 -15.48
C PRO A 265 -14.48 -5.73 -16.71
N THR A 266 -13.47 -4.94 -17.05
CA THR A 266 -13.37 -4.42 -18.42
C THR A 266 -12.84 -5.52 -19.32
N GLU A 267 -13.32 -5.59 -20.56
CA GLU A 267 -12.68 -6.42 -21.60
C GLU A 267 -11.18 -6.09 -21.63
N GLN A 268 -10.34 -7.02 -21.16
CA GLN A 268 -8.90 -6.91 -21.27
C GLN A 268 -8.56 -6.98 -22.76
N LYS A 269 -8.41 -5.82 -23.41
CA LYS A 269 -8.08 -5.76 -24.85
C LYS A 269 -6.70 -6.33 -25.16
N LYS A 270 -5.80 -6.42 -24.16
CA LYS A 270 -4.47 -7.06 -24.23
C LYS A 270 -4.12 -7.69 -22.88
N ALA A 271 -3.47 -8.85 -22.91
CA ALA A 271 -2.90 -9.48 -21.71
C ALA A 271 -1.79 -8.58 -21.12
N LEU A 272 -1.67 -8.53 -19.78
CA LEU A 272 -0.68 -7.68 -19.10
C LEU A 272 0.75 -8.03 -19.51
N ALA A 273 1.04 -9.31 -19.75
CA ALA A 273 2.31 -9.78 -20.30
C ALA A 273 2.68 -9.08 -21.64
N MET A 274 1.71 -8.68 -22.47
CA MET A 274 1.97 -7.97 -23.73
C MET A 274 2.25 -6.48 -23.54
N LEU A 275 1.98 -5.93 -22.35
CA LEU A 275 2.26 -4.54 -22.00
C LEU A 275 3.59 -4.38 -21.25
N TRP A 276 4.20 -5.49 -20.83
CA TRP A 276 5.46 -5.49 -20.12
C TRP A 276 6.59 -4.98 -21.03
N ASP A 277 7.34 -4.01 -20.53
CA ASP A 277 8.50 -3.43 -21.20
C ASP A 277 9.72 -3.52 -20.30
N ASP A 278 10.73 -4.27 -20.76
CA ASP A 278 11.94 -4.57 -20.00
C ASP A 278 12.78 -3.32 -19.71
N GLU A 279 12.76 -2.33 -20.60
CA GLU A 279 13.49 -1.09 -20.41
C GLU A 279 12.88 -0.24 -19.28
N MET A 280 11.55 -0.13 -19.26
CA MET A 280 10.79 0.49 -18.18
C MET A 280 10.92 -0.28 -16.87
N PHE A 281 10.82 -1.61 -16.91
CA PHE A 281 11.01 -2.43 -15.72
C PHE A 281 12.41 -2.26 -15.13
N SER A 282 13.45 -2.21 -15.98
CA SER A 282 14.82 -1.94 -15.54
C SER A 282 15.00 -0.57 -14.88
N GLN A 283 14.23 0.43 -15.34
CA GLN A 283 14.19 1.74 -14.70
C GLN A 283 13.57 1.65 -13.29
N VAL A 284 12.49 0.88 -13.13
CA VAL A 284 11.89 0.62 -11.81
C VAL A 284 12.89 -0.12 -10.91
N LEU A 285 13.47 -1.23 -11.37
CA LEU A 285 14.46 -2.00 -10.61
C LEU A 285 15.62 -1.14 -10.12
N SER A 286 16.13 -0.22 -10.94
CA SER A 286 17.23 0.66 -10.54
C SER A 286 16.92 1.54 -9.33
N GLN A 287 15.65 1.87 -9.10
CA GLN A 287 15.21 2.61 -7.92
C GLN A 287 15.17 1.70 -6.68
N TYR A 288 14.66 0.47 -6.84
CA TYR A 288 14.53 -0.50 -5.76
C TYR A 288 15.88 -1.08 -5.34
N TRP A 289 16.83 -1.19 -6.27
CA TRP A 289 18.19 -1.67 -6.01
C TRP A 289 19.22 -0.56 -5.77
N GLN A 290 18.78 0.69 -5.64
CA GLN A 290 19.64 1.83 -5.32
C GLN A 290 20.55 1.59 -4.09
N PRO A 291 20.12 0.91 -3.00
CA PRO A 291 20.98 0.63 -1.85
C PRO A 291 22.22 -0.23 -2.17
N TRP A 292 22.16 -1.06 -3.21
CA TRP A 292 23.30 -1.88 -3.68
C TRP A 292 24.11 -1.20 -4.79
N GLY A 293 23.78 0.05 -5.15
CA GLY A 293 24.49 0.81 -6.17
C GLY A 293 24.29 0.31 -7.60
N ILE A 294 23.30 -0.55 -7.83
CA ILE A 294 23.00 -1.12 -9.16
C ILE A 294 22.21 -0.09 -9.97
N GLN A 295 22.75 0.30 -11.14
CA GLN A 295 22.12 1.29 -12.02
C GLN A 295 21.45 0.60 -13.21
N LYS A 296 20.56 1.31 -13.93
CA LYS A 296 19.85 0.77 -15.12
C LYS A 296 20.79 0.11 -16.14
N LYS A 297 21.98 0.70 -16.38
CA LYS A 297 23.00 0.19 -17.32
C LYS A 297 23.61 -1.16 -16.90
N ASP A 298 23.52 -1.50 -15.61
CA ASP A 298 24.01 -2.75 -15.05
C ASP A 298 22.91 -3.82 -15.09
N ILE A 299 21.64 -3.40 -15.14
CA ILE A 299 20.45 -4.26 -15.10
C ILE A 299 20.13 -4.82 -16.48
N ILE A 300 20.12 -3.98 -17.52
CA ILE A 300 19.76 -4.39 -18.88
C ILE A 300 20.82 -3.95 -19.88
N LYS A 301 21.22 -4.88 -20.75
CA LYS A 301 22.14 -4.65 -21.86
C LYS A 301 21.65 -5.37 -23.09
N PHE A 302 21.18 -4.62 -24.09
CA PHE A 302 20.72 -5.20 -25.36
C PHE A 302 21.78 -6.17 -25.94
N PRO A 303 21.38 -7.39 -26.38
CA PRO A 303 20.02 -7.89 -26.55
C PRO A 303 19.43 -8.65 -25.35
N ASN A 304 20.09 -8.64 -24.18
CA ASN A 304 19.69 -9.44 -23.03
C ASN A 304 18.53 -8.80 -22.24
N ALA A 305 17.75 -9.66 -21.58
CA ALA A 305 16.70 -9.25 -20.66
C ALA A 305 17.29 -8.59 -19.40
N PRO A 306 16.47 -7.90 -18.57
CA PRO A 306 16.89 -7.41 -17.28
C PRO A 306 17.37 -8.56 -16.38
N ILE A 307 18.52 -8.39 -15.72
CA ILE A 307 18.97 -9.36 -14.71
C ILE A 307 17.93 -9.49 -13.59
N SER A 308 17.87 -10.66 -12.98
CA SER A 308 17.02 -10.96 -11.84
C SER A 308 17.84 -11.63 -10.73
N PHE A 309 17.51 -11.32 -9.49
CA PHE A 309 17.95 -12.05 -8.30
C PHE A 309 16.87 -13.01 -7.79
N LEU A 310 15.65 -12.99 -8.34
CA LEU A 310 14.61 -13.97 -8.03
C LEU A 310 14.69 -15.22 -8.90
N ILE A 311 14.83 -15.05 -10.22
CA ILE A 311 14.75 -16.14 -11.21
C ILE A 311 15.97 -16.11 -12.12
N ASP A 312 16.61 -17.26 -12.28
CA ASP A 312 17.71 -17.41 -13.24
C ASP A 312 17.18 -17.42 -14.67
N GLU A 313 17.79 -16.61 -15.56
CA GLU A 313 17.30 -16.42 -16.93
C GLU A 313 17.35 -17.70 -17.77
N VAL A 314 18.34 -18.56 -17.52
CA VAL A 314 18.59 -19.76 -18.35
C VAL A 314 17.77 -20.95 -17.87
N SER A 315 17.84 -21.25 -16.58
CA SER A 315 17.16 -22.40 -15.97
C SER A 315 15.70 -22.11 -15.64
N ASN A 316 15.32 -20.83 -15.53
CA ASN A 316 14.03 -20.39 -15.00
C ASN A 316 13.80 -20.87 -13.55
N GLU A 317 14.84 -21.23 -12.81
CA GLU A 317 14.76 -21.66 -11.42
C GLU A 317 14.91 -20.50 -10.44
N PHE A 318 14.47 -20.69 -9.20
CA PHE A 318 14.66 -19.70 -8.14
C PHE A 318 16.15 -19.58 -7.76
N ILE A 319 16.65 -18.35 -7.67
CA ILE A 319 18.04 -18.08 -7.26
C ILE A 319 18.14 -18.18 -5.74
N LEU A 320 19.05 -19.03 -5.26
CA LEU A 320 19.24 -19.24 -3.82
C LEU A 320 19.78 -17.97 -3.14
N PRO A 321 19.17 -17.49 -2.04
CA PRO A 321 19.61 -16.29 -1.32
C PRO A 321 21.09 -16.34 -0.91
N GLU A 322 21.63 -17.52 -0.60
CA GLU A 322 23.02 -17.74 -0.19
C GLU A 322 24.03 -17.53 -1.33
N SER A 323 23.59 -17.58 -2.59
CA SER A 323 24.45 -17.31 -3.75
C SER A 323 24.65 -15.81 -4.02
N ILE A 324 23.89 -14.95 -3.33
CA ILE A 324 23.92 -13.50 -3.54
C ILE A 324 25.05 -12.90 -2.69
N ASN A 325 26.11 -12.45 -3.36
CA ASN A 325 27.29 -11.84 -2.73
C ASN A 325 27.10 -10.34 -2.45
N PHE A 326 25.96 -9.96 -1.86
CA PHE A 326 25.68 -8.61 -1.39
C PHE A 326 25.44 -8.58 0.12
N PRO A 327 25.60 -7.43 0.78
CA PRO A 327 25.15 -7.26 2.15
C PRO A 327 23.63 -7.42 2.26
N PHE A 328 23.19 -8.03 3.37
CA PHE A 328 21.81 -8.02 3.85
C PHE A 328 21.41 -6.62 4.30
#